data_AF-A0A917NI29-F1
#
_entry.id   AF-A0A917NI29-F1
#
_cell.length_a   1.000
_cell.length_b   1.000
_cell.length_c   1.000
_cell.angle_alpha   90.00
_cell.angle_beta   90.00
_cell.angle_gamma   90.00
#
_symmetry.space_group_name_H-M   'P 1'
#
loop_
_entity.id
_entity.type
_entity.pdbx_description
1 polymer ?
#
loop_
_entity_poly.entity_id
_entity_poly.type
_entity_poly.pdbx_seq_one_letter_code
_entity_poly.pdbx_strand_id
1 'polypeptide(L)'
;MSSRQNDPKPESPHSAGTPGPDEAETRVRRVSAAGRRWRIAGCALLLAVALTGGAIALGAVRDGGSGSVATASSAVPPGLLSGSDLDASIAAVQAHLRTQPKDFGAWATLGLAYVEQARTKGDPSRYPQADKALKRSLELAPHNDQALSGRAALAAARHDFAHALSYADEALTQNPYSERALSSRIDALVELGRYGAAAKAADTADERRPGVPVFTRYAYVRELRGDVGTARRVLQQALATATSPGDVAYVAAQLGQLAWNQGDYKAALTYHARALAADEDCLPALEGRARAQAASGDRAEAIKGMELVVSRYPLPGPLVELGELYEARGGEGDKAKAGDQYALVDAWTALARANGVNADLDTALAAADHGDKAAALRAARAEWARRHTVHTANALAWALHVRGKDEEALPYARRATATGYRNASFLYHRGTIELATGHPREGRASLTAALKLNPGFSPLGAAKARTALKNLEAAK
;
A
#
# COMPACT_ATOMS: atom_id res chain seq x y z
N MET A 1 -73.21 40.05 0.48
CA MET A 1 -72.49 39.21 1.48
C MET A 1 -71.47 38.35 0.75
N SER A 2 -70.36 38.02 1.40
CA SER A 2 -69.37 36.99 1.04
C SER A 2 -68.88 36.90 -0.42
N SER A 3 -67.64 37.37 -0.65
CA SER A 3 -66.81 36.94 -1.77
C SER A 3 -66.44 35.45 -1.67
N ARG A 4 -66.20 34.80 -2.81
CA ARG A 4 -65.08 33.84 -3.01
C ARG A 4 -64.89 33.55 -4.50
N GLN A 5 -63.68 33.79 -4.99
CA GLN A 5 -63.17 33.12 -6.19
C GLN A 5 -62.94 31.64 -5.87
N ASN A 6 -62.98 30.78 -6.89
CA ASN A 6 -62.46 29.42 -6.84
C ASN A 6 -61.56 29.24 -8.06
N ASP A 7 -60.27 29.02 -7.80
CA ASP A 7 -59.22 28.89 -8.81
C ASP A 7 -59.26 27.52 -9.53
N PRO A 8 -58.63 27.39 -10.71
CA PRO A 8 -58.55 26.12 -11.43
C PRO A 8 -57.80 25.05 -10.61
N LYS A 9 -58.22 23.79 -10.77
CA LYS A 9 -57.54 22.64 -10.14
C LYS A 9 -56.12 22.45 -10.72
N PRO A 10 -55.11 22.16 -9.89
CA PRO A 10 -53.76 21.87 -10.37
C PRO A 10 -53.67 20.47 -10.97
N GLU A 11 -52.76 20.30 -11.94
CA GLU A 11 -52.34 19.00 -12.45
C GLU A 11 -51.46 18.29 -11.40
N SER A 12 -51.59 16.96 -11.29
CA SER A 12 -50.75 16.14 -10.42
C SER A 12 -49.48 15.68 -11.15
N PRO A 13 -48.28 15.85 -10.57
CA PRO A 13 -47.03 15.55 -11.28
C PRO A 13 -46.80 14.05 -11.51
N HIS A 14 -46.21 13.72 -12.65
CA HIS A 14 -45.82 12.35 -12.99
C HIS A 14 -44.86 11.75 -11.96
N SER A 15 -45.17 10.55 -11.47
CA SER A 15 -44.24 9.77 -10.65
C SER A 15 -43.06 9.26 -11.50
N ALA A 16 -41.85 9.70 -11.18
CA ALA A 16 -40.64 9.15 -11.80
C ALA A 16 -40.49 7.67 -11.39
N GLY A 17 -40.58 6.77 -12.38
CA GLY A 17 -40.48 5.33 -12.15
C GLY A 17 -39.05 4.90 -11.80
N THR A 18 -38.92 3.95 -10.87
CA THR A 18 -37.67 3.25 -10.59
C THR A 18 -37.20 2.46 -11.82
N PRO A 19 -35.90 2.45 -12.17
CA PRO A 19 -35.40 1.66 -13.29
C PRO A 19 -35.60 0.15 -13.05
N GLY A 20 -36.10 -0.56 -14.06
CA GLY A 20 -36.23 -2.02 -14.03
C GLY A 20 -34.86 -2.73 -14.14
N PRO A 21 -34.78 -4.01 -13.72
CA PRO A 21 -33.52 -4.78 -13.70
C PRO A 21 -32.84 -4.90 -15.08
N ASP A 22 -33.61 -4.89 -16.15
CA ASP A 22 -33.12 -5.07 -17.54
C ASP A 22 -32.17 -3.95 -18.00
N GLU A 23 -32.28 -2.74 -17.44
CA GLU A 23 -31.33 -1.65 -17.71
C GLU A 23 -29.96 -1.83 -17.06
N ALA A 24 -29.87 -2.66 -16.02
CA ALA A 24 -28.60 -3.06 -15.42
C ALA A 24 -27.96 -4.20 -16.23
N GLU A 25 -28.73 -5.23 -16.59
CA GLU A 25 -28.23 -6.34 -17.43
C GLU A 25 -27.72 -5.86 -18.80
N THR A 26 -28.43 -4.93 -19.46
CA THR A 26 -28.01 -4.40 -20.76
C THR A 26 -26.74 -3.56 -20.69
N ARG A 27 -26.44 -2.91 -19.55
CA ARG A 27 -25.13 -2.27 -19.29
C ARG A 27 -24.02 -3.32 -19.11
N VAL A 28 -24.24 -4.35 -18.30
CA VAL A 28 -23.29 -5.47 -18.10
C VAL A 28 -22.98 -6.21 -19.42
N ARG A 29 -23.99 -6.38 -20.29
CA ARG A 29 -23.82 -7.00 -21.62
C ARG A 29 -23.04 -6.16 -22.62
N ARG A 30 -23.01 -4.82 -22.49
CA ARG A 30 -22.16 -3.97 -23.36
C ARG A 30 -20.69 -4.03 -22.99
N VAL A 31 -20.36 -4.02 -21.68
CA VAL A 31 -18.97 -4.16 -21.19
C VAL A 31 -18.38 -5.51 -21.61
N SER A 32 -19.14 -6.59 -21.45
CA SER A 32 -18.70 -7.96 -21.80
C SER A 32 -18.63 -8.26 -23.31
N ALA A 33 -19.14 -7.36 -24.17
CA ALA A 33 -19.08 -7.55 -25.62
C ALA A 33 -17.70 -7.22 -26.22
N ALA A 34 -17.01 -6.21 -25.68
CA ALA A 34 -15.72 -5.72 -26.17
C ALA A 34 -14.52 -6.56 -25.70
N GLY A 35 -14.58 -7.15 -24.50
CA GLY A 35 -13.47 -7.89 -23.88
C GLY A 35 -13.13 -9.27 -24.50
N ARG A 36 -13.73 -9.67 -25.64
CA ARG A 36 -13.57 -11.02 -26.22
C ARG A 36 -12.31 -11.21 -27.07
N ARG A 37 -11.17 -10.83 -26.50
CA ARG A 37 -9.81 -11.33 -26.78
C ARG A 37 -8.85 -10.70 -25.78
N TRP A 38 -8.48 -11.45 -24.74
CA TRP A 38 -7.14 -11.55 -24.12
C TRP A 38 -7.25 -12.58 -22.98
N ARG A 39 -6.15 -13.28 -22.65
CA ARG A 39 -6.13 -14.29 -21.57
C ARG A 39 -5.70 -13.61 -20.27
N ILE A 40 -6.62 -13.48 -19.32
CA ILE A 40 -6.39 -12.75 -18.07
C ILE A 40 -5.73 -13.65 -17.01
N ALA A 41 -4.55 -13.23 -16.56
CA ALA A 41 -3.96 -13.49 -15.26
C ALA A 41 -3.20 -12.20 -14.89
N GLY A 42 -3.15 -11.69 -13.66
CA GLY A 42 -3.72 -12.09 -12.36
C GLY A 42 -2.99 -11.22 -11.31
N CYS A 43 -3.68 -10.35 -10.56
CA CYS A 43 -3.13 -9.01 -10.28
C CYS A 43 -3.40 -8.40 -8.88
N ALA A 44 -2.33 -7.93 -8.20
CA ALA A 44 -2.20 -7.13 -6.94
C ALA A 44 -0.68 -6.95 -6.64
N LEU A 45 -0.10 -6.51 -5.50
CA LEU A 45 -0.47 -5.68 -4.33
C LEU A 45 0.84 -5.04 -3.81
N LEU A 46 1.00 -3.71 -3.66
CA LEU A 46 2.29 -3.13 -3.17
C LEU A 46 2.28 -2.02 -2.11
N LEU A 47 1.33 -1.09 -2.04
CA LEU A 47 1.54 0.14 -1.25
C LEU A 47 1.58 -0.05 0.28
N ALA A 48 1.04 -1.17 0.81
CA ALA A 48 1.24 -1.59 2.21
C ALA A 48 2.33 -2.67 2.40
N VAL A 49 2.93 -3.13 1.29
CA VAL A 49 3.76 -4.33 1.21
C VAL A 49 5.26 -4.01 1.15
N ALA A 50 5.62 -2.77 0.82
CA ALA A 50 6.98 -2.23 0.80
C ALA A 50 7.65 -2.08 2.20
N LEU A 51 7.24 -2.87 3.19
CA LEU A 51 7.97 -3.11 4.45
C LEU A 51 8.35 -4.59 4.60
N THR A 52 7.49 -5.51 4.18
CA THR A 52 7.68 -6.98 4.24
C THR A 52 8.63 -7.57 3.18
N GLY A 53 9.36 -6.73 2.42
CA GLY A 53 10.45 -7.19 1.54
C GLY A 53 11.72 -7.47 2.34
N GLY A 54 12.30 -8.66 2.15
CA GLY A 54 13.48 -9.14 2.90
C GLY A 54 13.11 -9.61 4.31
N ALA A 55 13.23 -10.93 4.56
CA ALA A 55 13.26 -11.62 5.87
C ALA A 55 13.11 -13.15 5.67
N ILE A 56 14.08 -13.80 5.03
CA ILE A 56 14.21 -15.27 5.02
C ILE A 56 15.64 -15.65 5.43
N ALA A 57 16.06 -15.13 6.59
CA ALA A 57 17.22 -15.65 7.30
C ALA A 57 16.88 -17.03 7.89
N LEU A 58 17.60 -18.07 7.47
CA LEU A 58 17.29 -19.45 7.85
C LEU A 58 17.85 -19.80 9.23
N GLY A 59 17.00 -20.35 10.09
CA GLY A 59 17.40 -20.97 11.34
C GLY A 59 17.96 -22.38 11.10
N ALA A 60 19.29 -22.49 10.97
CA ALA A 60 20.01 -23.75 11.02
C ALA A 60 21.01 -23.73 12.20
N VAL A 61 20.91 -24.70 13.10
CA VAL A 61 21.75 -24.78 14.29
C VAL A 61 23.19 -25.12 13.89
N ARG A 62 24.16 -24.34 14.38
CA ARG A 62 25.59 -24.68 14.33
C ARG A 62 25.99 -25.34 15.66
N ASP A 63 25.76 -26.64 15.76
CA ASP A 63 26.44 -27.47 16.76
C ASP A 63 27.69 -28.11 16.13
N GLY A 64 28.83 -27.90 16.77
CA GLY A 64 30.09 -28.54 16.40
C GLY A 64 30.36 -29.72 17.33
N GLY A 65 30.23 -30.94 16.83
CA GLY A 65 30.51 -32.16 17.60
C GLY A 65 30.49 -33.41 16.74
N SER A 66 31.57 -34.18 16.76
CA SER A 66 31.71 -35.40 15.95
C SER A 66 30.85 -36.53 16.52
N GLY A 67 29.79 -36.91 15.81
CA GLY A 67 28.95 -38.06 16.17
C GLY A 67 28.12 -38.56 14.98
N SER A 68 28.45 -39.76 14.47
CA SER A 68 27.69 -40.37 13.37
C SER A 68 26.49 -41.16 13.90
N VAL A 69 25.28 -40.67 13.67
CA VAL A 69 24.03 -41.44 13.79
C VAL A 69 23.16 -41.13 12.58
N ALA A 70 22.86 -42.15 11.77
CA ALA A 70 22.04 -41.98 10.57
C ALA A 70 20.55 -41.85 10.94
N THR A 71 19.95 -40.70 10.64
CA THR A 71 18.49 -40.52 10.62
C THR A 71 18.08 -39.84 9.32
N ALA A 72 16.97 -40.28 8.72
CA ALA A 72 16.65 -39.97 7.33
C ALA A 72 15.50 -38.95 7.21
N SER A 73 15.84 -37.75 6.74
CA SER A 73 15.05 -36.97 5.78
C SER A 73 15.90 -35.82 5.26
N SER A 74 16.17 -35.79 3.96
CA SER A 74 16.87 -34.67 3.33
C SER A 74 15.97 -33.43 3.35
N ALA A 75 16.26 -32.49 4.24
CA ALA A 75 15.60 -31.18 4.23
C ALA A 75 15.79 -30.51 2.86
N VAL A 76 14.73 -29.87 2.35
CA VAL A 76 14.75 -29.13 1.09
C VAL A 76 15.87 -28.08 1.14
N PRO A 77 16.78 -27.98 0.14
CA PRO A 77 17.93 -27.10 0.21
C PRO A 77 17.57 -25.62 0.50
N PRO A 78 18.28 -24.93 1.41
CA PRO A 78 17.93 -23.58 1.87
C PRO A 78 17.84 -22.45 0.82
N GLY A 79 18.26 -22.66 -0.43
CA GLY A 79 18.45 -21.59 -1.41
C GLY A 79 17.22 -21.18 -2.24
N LEU A 80 16.13 -21.95 -2.22
CA LEU A 80 15.06 -21.93 -3.23
C LEU A 80 14.02 -20.79 -3.06
N LEU A 81 14.40 -19.62 -2.53
CA LEU A 81 13.45 -18.56 -2.13
C LEU A 81 13.85 -17.15 -2.61
N SER A 82 14.48 -17.07 -3.78
CA SER A 82 14.44 -15.88 -4.64
C SER A 82 13.13 -15.86 -5.47
N GLY A 83 12.79 -14.71 -6.06
CA GLY A 83 11.48 -14.52 -6.73
C GLY A 83 11.17 -15.48 -7.88
N SER A 84 12.20 -15.97 -8.58
CA SER A 84 12.09 -16.96 -9.66
C SER A 84 11.86 -18.41 -9.17
N ASP A 85 12.06 -18.67 -7.87
CA ASP A 85 12.14 -20.01 -7.28
C ASP A 85 10.97 -20.30 -6.30
N LEU A 86 10.28 -19.25 -5.84
CA LEU A 86 9.16 -19.35 -4.89
C LEU A 86 8.06 -20.36 -5.31
N ASP A 87 7.74 -20.45 -6.60
CA ASP A 87 6.77 -21.43 -7.11
C ASP A 87 7.28 -22.88 -7.02
N ALA A 88 8.59 -23.10 -7.25
CA ALA A 88 9.23 -24.40 -7.13
C ALA A 88 9.37 -24.80 -5.65
N SER A 89 9.72 -23.85 -4.77
CA SER A 89 9.66 -24.02 -3.31
C SER A 89 8.27 -24.44 -2.82
N ILE A 90 7.20 -23.80 -3.30
CA ILE A 90 5.82 -24.19 -2.95
C ILE A 90 5.53 -25.62 -3.42
N ALA A 91 5.93 -26.00 -4.65
CA ALA A 91 5.76 -27.36 -5.15
C ALA A 91 6.56 -28.41 -4.35
N ALA A 92 7.78 -28.08 -3.93
CA ALA A 92 8.64 -28.94 -3.11
C ALA A 92 8.07 -29.15 -1.69
N VAL A 93 7.64 -28.08 -1.01
CA VAL A 93 7.03 -28.19 0.32
C VAL A 93 5.68 -28.91 0.25
N GLN A 94 4.89 -28.71 -0.80
CA GLN A 94 3.69 -29.53 -1.06
C GLN A 94 4.03 -31.01 -1.28
N ALA A 95 5.14 -31.33 -1.96
CA ALA A 95 5.56 -32.72 -2.18
C ALA A 95 5.98 -33.40 -0.87
N HIS A 96 6.76 -32.71 -0.05
CA HIS A 96 7.13 -33.15 1.30
C HIS A 96 5.89 -33.36 2.19
N LEU A 97 4.93 -32.42 2.20
CA LEU A 97 3.71 -32.56 3.00
C LEU A 97 2.76 -33.69 2.55
N ARG A 98 2.92 -34.22 1.32
CA ARG A 98 2.21 -35.45 0.89
C ARG A 98 2.79 -36.72 1.54
N THR A 99 4.07 -36.74 1.90
CA THR A 99 4.72 -37.88 2.58
C THR A 99 4.82 -37.67 4.10
N GLN A 100 4.93 -36.43 4.57
CA GLN A 100 5.04 -36.02 5.97
C GLN A 100 3.89 -35.08 6.41
N PRO A 101 2.61 -35.51 6.36
CA PRO A 101 1.45 -34.64 6.63
C PRO A 101 1.32 -34.13 8.07
N LYS A 102 2.17 -34.60 8.99
CA LYS A 102 2.29 -34.16 10.40
C LYS A 102 3.43 -33.16 10.64
N ASP A 103 4.22 -32.80 9.62
CA ASP A 103 5.29 -31.81 9.75
C ASP A 103 4.70 -30.39 9.89
N PHE A 104 4.58 -29.93 11.13
CA PHE A 104 4.07 -28.60 11.46
C PHE A 104 4.99 -27.48 10.92
N GLY A 105 6.30 -27.72 10.82
CA GLY A 105 7.26 -26.75 10.29
C GLY A 105 7.04 -26.52 8.80
N ALA A 106 6.94 -27.60 8.02
CA ALA A 106 6.61 -27.53 6.60
C ALA A 106 5.22 -26.89 6.34
N TRP A 107 4.22 -27.16 7.18
CA TRP A 107 2.93 -26.46 7.09
C TRP A 107 3.05 -24.94 7.32
N ALA A 108 3.90 -24.50 8.25
CA ALA A 108 4.17 -23.07 8.46
C ALA A 108 4.90 -22.44 7.27
N THR A 109 5.94 -23.11 6.74
CA THR A 109 6.69 -22.67 5.57
C THR A 109 5.80 -22.57 4.32
N LEU A 110 4.92 -23.54 4.08
CA LEU A 110 3.93 -23.48 2.98
C LEU A 110 2.98 -22.29 3.16
N GLY A 111 2.53 -22.06 4.39
CA GLY A 111 1.68 -20.91 4.73
C GLY A 111 2.35 -19.56 4.44
N LEU A 112 3.59 -19.40 4.88
CA LEU A 112 4.43 -18.23 4.60
C LEU A 112 4.68 -18.04 3.10
N ALA A 113 5.01 -19.11 2.38
CA ALA A 113 5.27 -19.05 0.95
C ALA A 113 4.02 -18.62 0.15
N TYR A 114 2.81 -19.00 0.58
CA TYR A 114 1.57 -18.48 -0.01
C TYR A 114 1.31 -17.01 0.30
N VAL A 115 1.67 -16.50 1.49
CA VAL A 115 1.64 -15.04 1.77
C VAL A 115 2.60 -14.34 0.83
N GLU A 116 3.83 -14.84 0.70
CA GLU A 116 4.87 -14.24 -0.15
C GLU A 116 4.50 -14.30 -1.64
N GLN A 117 3.84 -15.37 -2.10
CA GLN A 117 3.34 -15.49 -3.48
C GLN A 117 2.21 -14.50 -3.76
N ALA A 118 1.29 -14.33 -2.81
CA ALA A 118 0.24 -13.30 -2.87
C ALA A 118 0.78 -11.87 -2.71
N ARG A 119 1.99 -11.71 -2.17
CA ARG A 119 2.67 -10.41 -1.95
C ARG A 119 3.48 -9.97 -3.16
N THR A 120 4.29 -10.87 -3.72
CA THR A 120 5.24 -10.61 -4.81
C THR A 120 4.55 -10.45 -6.16
N LYS A 121 3.65 -11.37 -6.51
CA LYS A 121 2.95 -11.38 -7.80
C LYS A 121 1.88 -10.29 -7.95
N GLY A 122 1.68 -9.50 -6.89
CA GLY A 122 0.74 -9.95 -5.86
C GLY A 122 -0.59 -10.51 -6.38
N ASP A 123 -1.22 -11.37 -5.60
CA ASP A 123 -2.57 -11.86 -5.89
C ASP A 123 -3.17 -12.40 -4.58
N PRO A 124 -4.17 -11.74 -3.99
CA PRO A 124 -4.73 -12.17 -2.72
C PRO A 124 -5.43 -13.55 -2.80
N SER A 125 -5.60 -14.14 -4.01
CA SER A 125 -6.12 -15.50 -4.22
C SER A 125 -5.36 -16.62 -3.49
N ARG A 126 -4.14 -16.36 -2.97
CA ARG A 126 -3.36 -17.32 -2.17
C ARG A 126 -3.52 -17.14 -0.66
N TYR A 127 -4.10 -16.03 -0.18
CA TYR A 127 -4.38 -15.84 1.24
C TYR A 127 -5.31 -16.93 1.83
N PRO A 128 -6.30 -17.51 1.10
CA PRO A 128 -7.06 -18.66 1.59
C PRO A 128 -6.24 -19.94 1.79
N GLN A 129 -5.22 -20.20 0.96
CA GLN A 129 -4.30 -21.33 1.11
C GLN A 129 -3.31 -21.09 2.26
N ALA A 130 -2.78 -19.86 2.37
CA ALA A 130 -1.95 -19.44 3.50
C ALA A 130 -2.69 -19.64 4.83
N ASP A 131 -3.95 -19.19 4.91
CA ASP A 131 -4.79 -19.31 6.11
C ASP A 131 -4.94 -20.76 6.58
N LYS A 132 -5.20 -21.68 5.64
CA LYS A 132 -5.35 -23.12 5.88
C LYS A 132 -4.03 -23.78 6.31
N ALA A 133 -2.92 -23.49 5.64
CA ALA A 133 -1.62 -24.08 5.95
C ALA A 133 -1.11 -23.64 7.32
N LEU A 134 -1.24 -22.34 7.65
CA LEU A 134 -0.86 -21.80 8.97
C LEU A 134 -1.74 -22.35 10.09
N LYS A 135 -3.06 -22.47 9.89
CA LYS A 135 -3.96 -23.15 10.84
C LYS A 135 -3.56 -24.60 11.04
N ARG A 136 -3.27 -25.34 9.96
CA ARG A 136 -2.87 -26.75 10.05
C ARG A 136 -1.55 -26.94 10.82
N SER A 137 -0.62 -25.99 10.72
CA SER A 137 0.58 -25.99 11.57
C SER A 137 0.25 -25.83 13.06
N LEU A 138 -0.65 -24.90 13.41
CA LEU A 138 -1.04 -24.63 14.80
C LEU A 138 -1.94 -25.74 15.40
N GLU A 139 -2.72 -26.45 14.59
CA GLU A 139 -3.42 -27.68 15.00
C GLU A 139 -2.46 -28.79 15.41
N LEU A 140 -1.27 -28.85 14.80
CA LEU A 140 -0.24 -29.84 15.07
C LEU A 140 0.73 -29.40 16.18
N ALA A 141 0.99 -28.10 16.29
CA ALA A 141 1.88 -27.48 17.27
C ALA A 141 1.38 -26.07 17.66
N PRO A 142 0.54 -25.92 18.71
CA PRO A 142 -0.14 -24.66 19.06
C PRO A 142 0.79 -23.47 19.39
N HIS A 143 2.07 -23.73 19.65
CA HIS A 143 3.06 -22.71 20.00
C HIS A 143 4.20 -22.57 18.96
N ASN A 144 3.98 -23.03 17.72
CA ASN A 144 4.96 -22.85 16.64
C ASN A 144 5.15 -21.36 16.30
N ASP A 145 6.29 -20.78 16.67
CA ASP A 145 6.63 -19.38 16.44
C ASP A 145 6.64 -19.01 14.94
N GLN A 146 7.02 -19.93 14.06
CA GLN A 146 6.99 -19.70 12.61
C GLN A 146 5.56 -19.62 12.06
N ALA A 147 4.65 -20.44 12.59
CA ALA A 147 3.24 -20.36 12.22
C ALA A 147 2.58 -19.10 12.78
N LEU A 148 2.84 -18.74 14.04
CA LEU A 148 2.36 -17.48 14.63
C LEU A 148 2.92 -16.26 13.85
N SER A 149 4.22 -16.25 13.52
CA SER A 149 4.84 -15.22 12.67
C SER A 149 4.20 -15.17 11.27
N GLY A 150 3.80 -16.31 10.72
CA GLY A 150 3.07 -16.40 9.45
C GLY A 150 1.62 -15.93 9.55
N ARG A 151 0.93 -16.19 10.67
CA ARG A 151 -0.39 -15.63 10.96
C ARG A 151 -0.33 -14.10 11.08
N ALA A 152 0.73 -13.57 11.69
CA ALA A 152 0.98 -12.13 11.75
C ALA A 152 1.19 -11.52 10.35
N ALA A 153 2.04 -12.13 9.53
CA ALA A 153 2.28 -11.69 8.15
C ALA A 153 1.02 -11.75 7.27
N LEU A 154 0.23 -12.84 7.37
CA LEU A 154 -1.05 -12.98 6.66
C LEU A 154 -2.09 -11.95 7.10
N ALA A 155 -2.16 -11.65 8.40
CA ALA A 155 -3.06 -10.63 8.92
C ALA A 155 -2.65 -9.22 8.44
N ALA A 156 -1.35 -8.88 8.49
CA ALA A 156 -0.84 -7.62 7.94
C ALA A 156 -1.10 -7.49 6.42
N ALA A 157 -0.89 -8.57 5.65
CA ALA A 157 -1.16 -8.62 4.21
C ALA A 157 -2.67 -8.53 3.86
N ARG A 158 -3.55 -8.80 4.83
CA ARG A 158 -5.00 -8.56 4.75
C ARG A 158 -5.44 -7.18 5.29
N HIS A 159 -4.50 -6.34 5.71
CA HIS A 159 -4.75 -5.09 6.44
C HIS A 159 -5.54 -5.30 7.75
N ASP A 160 -5.35 -6.45 8.43
CA ASP A 160 -5.85 -6.75 9.77
C ASP A 160 -4.71 -6.58 10.79
N PHE A 161 -4.33 -5.32 11.01
CA PHE A 161 -3.19 -4.97 11.86
C PHE A 161 -3.43 -5.25 13.35
N ALA A 162 -4.69 -5.44 13.77
CA ALA A 162 -5.03 -5.80 15.14
C ALA A 162 -4.64 -7.25 15.44
N HIS A 163 -5.05 -8.22 14.59
CA HIS A 163 -4.61 -9.61 14.74
C HIS A 163 -3.14 -9.78 14.36
N ALA A 164 -2.61 -8.98 13.43
CA ALA A 164 -1.18 -9.00 13.11
C ALA A 164 -0.31 -8.70 14.33
N LEU A 165 -0.71 -7.72 15.15
CA LEU A 165 -0.03 -7.40 16.41
C LEU A 165 -0.12 -8.54 17.42
N SER A 166 -1.33 -9.11 17.63
CA SER A 166 -1.53 -10.24 18.57
C SER A 166 -0.63 -11.42 18.20
N TYR A 167 -0.71 -11.90 16.96
CA TYR A 167 0.09 -13.04 16.50
C TYR A 167 1.61 -12.76 16.54
N ALA A 168 2.03 -11.50 16.39
CA ALA A 168 3.43 -11.12 16.52
C ALA A 168 3.90 -11.09 18.00
N ASP A 169 3.11 -10.54 18.93
CA ASP A 169 3.42 -10.58 20.37
C ASP A 169 3.36 -12.03 20.92
N GLU A 170 2.43 -12.85 20.44
CA GLU A 170 2.37 -14.30 20.72
C GLU A 170 3.62 -15.04 20.20
N ALA A 171 4.02 -14.79 18.94
CA ALA A 171 5.24 -15.38 18.38
C ALA A 171 6.50 -14.95 19.14
N LEU A 172 6.59 -13.70 19.57
CA LEU A 172 7.72 -13.18 20.37
C LEU A 172 7.75 -13.71 21.81
N THR A 173 6.63 -14.22 22.31
CA THR A 173 6.58 -14.93 23.59
C THR A 173 7.25 -16.31 23.48
N GLN A 174 7.12 -16.98 22.32
CA GLN A 174 7.77 -18.27 22.05
C GLN A 174 9.22 -18.11 21.58
N ASN A 175 9.48 -17.13 20.71
CA ASN A 175 10.78 -16.83 20.14
C ASN A 175 11.04 -15.30 20.16
N PRO A 176 11.65 -14.76 21.23
CA PRO A 176 11.98 -13.33 21.35
C PRO A 176 12.87 -12.77 20.24
N TYR A 177 13.50 -13.65 19.44
CA TYR A 177 14.44 -13.34 18.37
C TYR A 177 13.90 -13.71 16.97
N SER A 178 12.59 -13.93 16.82
CA SER A 178 11.95 -14.09 15.50
C SER A 178 11.96 -12.75 14.75
N GLU A 179 12.87 -12.62 13.78
CA GLU A 179 12.99 -11.44 12.89
C GLU A 179 11.65 -11.08 12.24
N ARG A 180 10.88 -12.09 11.81
CA ARG A 180 9.57 -11.89 11.17
C ARG A 180 8.51 -11.39 12.15
N ALA A 181 8.53 -11.85 13.39
CA ALA A 181 7.60 -11.36 14.41
C ALA A 181 7.98 -9.95 14.90
N LEU A 182 9.27 -9.68 15.13
CA LEU A 182 9.79 -8.32 15.40
C LEU A 182 9.37 -7.35 14.29
N SER A 183 9.56 -7.74 13.04
CA SER A 183 9.17 -6.99 11.84
C SER A 183 7.65 -6.73 11.78
N SER A 184 6.83 -7.79 11.85
CA SER A 184 5.36 -7.70 11.78
C SER A 184 4.78 -6.86 12.92
N ARG A 185 5.42 -6.88 14.10
CA ARG A 185 5.03 -6.06 15.25
C ARG A 185 5.27 -4.57 14.99
N ILE A 186 6.41 -4.19 14.42
CA ILE A 186 6.67 -2.78 14.06
C ILE A 186 5.65 -2.32 13.02
N ASP A 187 5.43 -3.11 11.97
CA ASP A 187 4.48 -2.79 10.90
C ASP A 187 3.06 -2.62 11.45
N ALA A 188 2.58 -3.56 12.29
CA ALA A 188 1.27 -3.49 12.92
C ALA A 188 1.14 -2.28 13.88
N LEU A 189 2.20 -1.91 14.61
CA LEU A 189 2.19 -0.72 15.48
C LEU A 189 2.23 0.58 14.66
N VAL A 190 2.95 0.63 13.53
CA VAL A 190 2.91 1.74 12.57
C VAL A 190 1.50 1.88 12.01
N GLU A 191 0.93 0.79 11.51
CA GLU A 191 -0.35 0.81 10.82
C GLU A 191 -1.56 0.91 11.76
N LEU A 192 -1.43 0.64 13.06
CA LEU A 192 -2.43 1.04 14.05
C LEU A 192 -2.29 2.52 14.49
N GLY A 193 -1.30 3.26 13.99
CA GLY A 193 -0.99 4.65 14.37
C GLY A 193 -0.27 4.78 15.73
N ARG A 194 0.24 3.68 16.29
CA ARG A 194 0.87 3.60 17.62
C ARG A 194 2.36 3.96 17.56
N TYR A 195 2.71 5.07 16.91
CA TYR A 195 4.09 5.41 16.53
C TYR A 195 5.11 5.45 17.69
N GLY A 196 4.69 5.82 18.90
CA GLY A 196 5.56 5.78 20.09
C GLY A 196 5.90 4.35 20.57
N ALA A 197 5.00 3.39 20.34
CA ALA A 197 5.26 1.97 20.56
C ALA A 197 6.01 1.34 19.39
N ALA A 198 5.72 1.75 18.15
CA ALA A 198 6.46 1.31 16.96
C ALA A 198 7.96 1.67 17.05
N ALA A 199 8.30 2.86 17.57
CA ALA A 199 9.67 3.25 17.84
C ALA A 199 10.37 2.29 18.81
N LYS A 200 9.78 2.06 19.99
CA LYS A 200 10.31 1.09 20.97
C LYS A 200 10.43 -0.32 20.40
N ALA A 201 9.49 -0.75 19.57
CA ALA A 201 9.54 -2.06 18.91
C ALA A 201 10.67 -2.13 17.86
N ALA A 202 10.98 -1.03 17.18
CA ALA A 202 12.11 -0.95 16.25
C ALA A 202 13.45 -0.90 16.99
N ASP A 203 13.54 -0.15 18.09
CA ASP A 203 14.72 -0.14 18.98
C ASP A 203 14.99 -1.58 19.51
N THR A 204 13.98 -2.26 20.07
CA THR A 204 14.09 -3.66 20.53
C THR A 204 14.37 -4.67 19.41
N ALA A 205 13.96 -4.41 18.18
CA ALA A 205 14.26 -5.27 17.05
C ALA A 205 15.74 -5.13 16.62
N ASP A 206 16.28 -3.91 16.66
CA ASP A 206 17.68 -3.61 16.35
C ASP A 206 18.63 -4.25 17.38
N GLU A 207 18.27 -4.21 18.66
CA GLU A 207 18.99 -4.88 19.76
C GLU A 207 19.08 -6.42 19.60
N ARG A 208 18.11 -7.05 18.91
CA ARG A 208 17.95 -8.52 18.88
C ARG A 208 18.27 -9.16 17.54
N ARG A 209 17.91 -8.51 16.44
CA ARG A 209 18.06 -8.96 15.05
C ARG A 209 18.34 -7.74 14.15
N PRO A 210 19.51 -7.08 14.29
CA PRO A 210 19.89 -6.00 13.40
C PRO A 210 20.08 -6.54 11.98
N GLY A 211 19.59 -5.80 10.99
CA GLY A 211 19.61 -6.22 9.58
C GLY A 211 18.65 -5.42 8.71
N VAL A 212 18.74 -5.59 7.39
CA VAL A 212 17.91 -4.90 6.38
C VAL A 212 16.39 -4.90 6.70
N PRO A 213 15.78 -6.01 7.17
CA PRO A 213 14.35 -6.03 7.50
C PRO A 213 13.99 -5.07 8.64
N VAL A 214 14.87 -4.92 9.63
CA VAL A 214 14.68 -4.02 10.78
C VAL A 214 15.08 -2.59 10.43
N PHE A 215 16.23 -2.38 9.77
CA PHE A 215 16.72 -1.05 9.42
C PHE A 215 15.75 -0.26 8.53
N THR A 216 15.09 -0.93 7.57
CA THR A 216 14.11 -0.28 6.69
C THR A 216 12.85 0.17 7.45
N ARG A 217 12.35 -0.65 8.36
CA ARG A 217 11.26 -0.31 9.29
C ARG A 217 11.64 0.80 10.25
N TYR A 218 12.85 0.72 10.83
CA TYR A 218 13.42 1.74 11.71
C TYR A 218 13.40 3.09 11.00
N ALA A 219 13.96 3.16 9.78
CA ALA A 219 13.97 4.37 8.97
C ALA A 219 12.57 4.93 8.71
N TYR A 220 11.59 4.08 8.39
CA TYR A 220 10.20 4.52 8.17
C TYR A 220 9.56 5.10 9.44
N VAL A 221 9.79 4.49 10.61
CA VAL A 221 9.34 5.03 11.90
C VAL A 221 10.00 6.39 12.22
N ARG A 222 11.23 6.63 11.78
CA ARG A 222 11.89 7.95 11.88
C ARG A 222 11.28 8.96 10.89
N GLU A 223 11.01 8.57 9.63
CA GLU A 223 10.37 9.43 8.61
C GLU A 223 8.97 9.89 9.06
N LEU A 224 8.13 8.96 9.56
CA LEU A 224 6.79 9.25 10.09
C LEU A 224 6.80 10.21 11.30
N ARG A 225 7.95 10.37 11.96
CA ARG A 225 8.19 11.31 13.07
C ARG A 225 8.98 12.56 12.64
N GLY A 226 9.15 12.79 11.34
CA GLY A 226 9.85 13.93 10.75
C GLY A 226 11.38 13.83 10.70
N ASP A 227 11.98 12.79 11.29
CA ASP A 227 13.43 12.55 11.32
C ASP A 227 13.92 11.87 10.02
N VAL A 228 13.65 12.57 8.90
CA VAL A 228 14.09 12.24 7.54
C VAL A 228 15.61 12.10 7.44
N GLY A 229 16.36 12.84 8.28
CA GLY A 229 17.82 12.79 8.33
C GLY A 229 18.34 11.44 8.83
N THR A 230 17.79 10.92 9.93
CA THR A 230 18.13 9.57 10.40
C THR A 230 17.55 8.48 9.50
N ALA A 231 16.33 8.66 8.98
CA ALA A 231 15.75 7.71 8.01
C ALA A 231 16.69 7.47 6.82
N ARG A 232 17.20 8.56 6.20
CA ARG A 232 18.16 8.47 5.10
C ARG A 232 19.47 7.80 5.50
N ARG A 233 20.02 8.15 6.68
CA ARG A 233 21.28 7.59 7.19
C ARG A 233 21.18 6.08 7.40
N VAL A 234 20.12 5.62 8.07
CA VAL A 234 19.88 4.19 8.36
C VAL A 234 19.69 3.40 7.08
N LEU A 235 18.92 3.90 6.10
CA LEU A 235 18.80 3.24 4.79
C LEU A 235 20.13 3.23 4.02
N GLN A 236 20.95 4.27 4.11
CA GLN A 236 22.30 4.29 3.49
C GLN A 236 23.24 3.26 4.13
N GLN A 237 23.17 3.07 5.45
CA GLN A 237 23.91 2.03 6.17
C GLN A 237 23.41 0.62 5.77
N ALA A 238 22.09 0.43 5.69
CA ALA A 238 21.50 -0.82 5.20
C ALA A 238 21.91 -1.13 3.75
N LEU A 239 21.93 -0.13 2.85
CA LEU A 239 22.35 -0.29 1.44
C LEU A 239 23.86 -0.49 1.26
N ALA A 240 24.67 -0.18 2.29
CA ALA A 240 26.10 -0.46 2.34
C ALA A 240 26.42 -1.86 2.91
N THR A 241 25.47 -2.49 3.61
CA THR A 241 25.60 -3.81 4.25
C THR A 241 24.76 -4.91 3.58
N ALA A 242 23.80 -4.53 2.73
CA ALA A 242 23.03 -5.44 1.89
C ALA A 242 23.92 -6.24 0.93
N THR A 243 23.89 -7.57 1.06
CA THR A 243 24.69 -8.51 0.25
C THR A 243 23.89 -9.24 -0.82
N SER A 244 22.57 -9.41 -0.64
CA SER A 244 21.71 -10.04 -1.66
C SER A 244 21.21 -9.00 -2.68
N PRO A 245 21.00 -9.38 -3.96
CA PRO A 245 20.43 -8.48 -4.95
C PRO A 245 19.04 -7.95 -4.54
N GLY A 246 18.22 -8.80 -3.90
CA GLY A 246 16.90 -8.41 -3.39
C GLY A 246 16.96 -7.34 -2.29
N ASP A 247 17.90 -7.45 -1.35
CA ASP A 247 18.12 -6.43 -0.31
C ASP A 247 18.64 -5.12 -0.92
N VAL A 248 19.58 -5.21 -1.88
CA VAL A 248 20.10 -4.03 -2.59
C VAL A 248 18.97 -3.33 -3.37
N ALA A 249 18.13 -4.09 -4.07
CA ALA A 249 16.99 -3.57 -4.81
C ALA A 249 15.97 -2.90 -3.89
N TYR A 250 15.56 -3.60 -2.82
CA TYR A 250 14.58 -3.11 -1.86
C TYR A 250 15.05 -1.84 -1.13
N VAL A 251 16.25 -1.84 -0.54
CA VAL A 251 16.74 -0.66 0.21
C VAL A 251 17.03 0.53 -0.73
N ALA A 252 17.52 0.27 -1.94
CA ALA A 252 17.69 1.33 -2.93
C ALA A 252 16.33 1.91 -3.38
N ALA A 253 15.29 1.10 -3.57
CA ALA A 253 13.96 1.59 -3.87
C ALA A 253 13.39 2.48 -2.75
N GLN A 254 13.57 2.09 -1.47
CA GLN A 254 13.18 2.90 -0.31
C GLN A 254 13.94 4.23 -0.24
N LEU A 255 15.24 4.25 -0.56
CA LEU A 255 16.02 5.50 -0.67
C LEU A 255 15.55 6.38 -1.82
N GLY A 256 15.13 5.79 -2.94
CA GLY A 256 14.54 6.51 -4.07
C GLY A 256 13.22 7.17 -3.70
N GLN A 257 12.33 6.43 -3.03
CA GLN A 257 11.05 6.97 -2.54
C GLN A 257 11.27 8.08 -1.49
N LEU A 258 12.22 7.90 -0.56
CA LEU A 258 12.55 8.93 0.42
C LEU A 258 13.17 10.18 -0.23
N ALA A 259 13.95 10.03 -1.30
CA ALA A 259 14.46 11.16 -2.07
C ALA A 259 13.34 11.92 -2.80
N TRP A 260 12.44 11.20 -3.47
CA TRP A 260 11.26 11.77 -4.13
C TRP A 260 10.33 12.48 -3.14
N ASN A 261 10.09 11.92 -1.94
CA ASN A 261 9.29 12.56 -0.89
C ASN A 261 9.83 13.95 -0.47
N GLN A 262 11.14 14.19 -0.66
CA GLN A 262 11.82 15.44 -0.34
C GLN A 262 12.17 16.28 -1.57
N GLY A 263 11.60 15.98 -2.75
CA GLY A 263 11.82 16.74 -3.99
C GLY A 263 13.15 16.51 -4.70
N ASP A 264 13.98 15.57 -4.22
CA ASP A 264 15.29 15.25 -4.81
C ASP A 264 15.13 14.15 -5.88
N TYR A 265 14.60 14.54 -7.04
CA TYR A 265 14.35 13.60 -8.14
C TYR A 265 15.64 13.02 -8.72
N LYS A 266 16.77 13.76 -8.64
CA LYS A 266 18.07 13.28 -9.14
C LYS A 266 18.59 12.11 -8.29
N ALA A 267 18.55 12.23 -6.96
CA ALA A 267 18.85 11.09 -6.10
C ALA A 267 17.79 9.99 -6.24
N ALA A 268 16.50 10.34 -6.40
CA ALA A 268 15.45 9.35 -6.61
C ALA A 268 15.73 8.47 -7.85
N LEU A 269 15.96 9.07 -9.01
CA LEU A 269 16.30 8.36 -10.25
C LEU A 269 17.59 7.54 -10.10
N THR A 270 18.61 8.08 -9.41
CA THR A 270 19.88 7.36 -9.16
C THR A 270 19.65 6.11 -8.30
N TYR A 271 18.86 6.21 -7.23
CA TYR A 271 18.56 5.09 -6.35
C TYR A 271 17.62 4.06 -6.99
N HIS A 272 16.60 4.49 -7.75
CA HIS A 272 15.76 3.59 -8.52
C HIS A 272 16.54 2.89 -9.64
N ALA A 273 17.50 3.57 -10.30
CA ALA A 273 18.40 2.91 -11.25
C ALA A 273 19.31 1.86 -10.58
N ARG A 274 19.85 2.15 -9.37
CA ARG A 274 20.59 1.16 -8.59
C ARG A 274 19.72 -0.04 -8.17
N ALA A 275 18.44 0.19 -7.87
CA ALA A 275 17.52 -0.90 -7.55
C ALA A 275 17.26 -1.80 -8.76
N LEU A 276 16.95 -1.20 -9.92
CA LEU A 276 16.68 -1.92 -11.17
C LEU A 276 17.92 -2.60 -11.78
N ALA A 277 19.13 -2.21 -11.35
CA ALA A 277 20.38 -2.90 -11.68
C ALA A 277 20.66 -4.14 -10.79
N ALA A 278 19.89 -4.34 -9.70
CA ALA A 278 19.98 -5.49 -8.82
C ALA A 278 18.77 -6.46 -8.99
N ASP A 279 17.60 -5.91 -9.36
CA ASP A 279 16.39 -6.64 -9.73
C ASP A 279 15.61 -5.81 -10.76
N GLU A 280 15.62 -6.20 -12.04
CA GLU A 280 14.98 -5.45 -13.13
C GLU A 280 13.44 -5.40 -13.03
N ASP A 281 12.87 -6.36 -12.30
CA ASP A 281 11.43 -6.46 -12.03
C ASP A 281 11.04 -5.79 -10.70
N CYS A 282 11.96 -5.08 -10.04
CA CYS A 282 11.74 -4.39 -8.77
C CYS A 282 10.69 -3.27 -8.89
N LEU A 283 9.42 -3.63 -8.69
CA LEU A 283 8.27 -2.76 -8.92
C LEU A 283 8.27 -1.41 -8.18
N PRO A 284 8.64 -1.32 -6.88
CA PRO A 284 8.73 -0.01 -6.21
C PRO A 284 9.76 0.91 -6.88
N ALA A 285 10.77 0.35 -7.56
CA ALA A 285 11.72 1.12 -8.35
C ALA A 285 11.24 1.44 -9.77
N LEU A 286 10.46 0.57 -10.41
CA LEU A 286 9.77 0.89 -11.68
C LEU A 286 8.77 2.04 -11.50
N GLU A 287 7.90 1.95 -10.49
CA GLU A 287 6.91 2.98 -10.14
C GLU A 287 7.60 4.28 -9.69
N GLY A 288 8.56 4.19 -8.76
CA GLY A 288 9.30 5.34 -8.25
C GLY A 288 10.12 6.06 -9.33
N ARG A 289 10.69 5.32 -10.29
CA ARG A 289 11.35 5.91 -11.48
C ARG A 289 10.34 6.69 -12.32
N ALA A 290 9.18 6.11 -12.64
CA ALA A 290 8.15 6.79 -13.43
C ALA A 290 7.61 8.06 -12.73
N ARG A 291 7.37 8.01 -11.41
CA ARG A 291 6.97 9.16 -10.59
C ARG A 291 8.07 10.24 -10.49
N ALA A 292 9.35 9.85 -10.48
CA ALA A 292 10.47 10.79 -10.51
C ALA A 292 10.71 11.42 -11.90
N GLN A 293 10.44 10.67 -12.99
CA GLN A 293 10.39 11.18 -14.36
C GLN A 293 9.25 12.20 -14.52
N ALA A 294 8.04 11.86 -14.05
CA ALA A 294 6.89 12.77 -14.08
C ALA A 294 7.16 14.09 -13.35
N ALA A 295 7.76 14.02 -12.16
CA ALA A 295 8.08 15.18 -11.33
C ALA A 295 9.24 16.03 -11.89
N SER A 296 10.20 15.42 -12.60
CA SER A 296 11.26 16.12 -13.36
C SER A 296 10.75 16.77 -14.65
N GLY A 297 9.66 16.26 -15.24
CA GLY A 297 9.07 16.75 -16.49
C GLY A 297 9.12 15.78 -17.66
N ASP A 298 9.75 14.61 -17.51
CA ASP A 298 9.92 13.55 -18.52
C ASP A 298 8.63 12.72 -18.73
N ARG A 299 7.50 13.42 -18.94
CA ARG A 299 6.14 12.86 -18.92
C ARG A 299 5.92 11.69 -19.89
N ALA A 300 6.59 11.68 -21.04
CA ALA A 300 6.47 10.62 -22.03
C ALA A 300 7.03 9.29 -21.52
N GLU A 301 8.25 9.30 -20.96
CA GLU A 301 8.87 8.11 -20.36
C GLU A 301 8.21 7.74 -19.02
N ALA A 302 7.70 8.70 -18.27
CA ALA A 302 6.89 8.43 -17.07
C ALA A 302 5.61 7.66 -17.40
N ILE A 303 4.85 8.07 -18.41
CA ILE A 303 3.64 7.36 -18.87
C ILE A 303 3.99 5.96 -19.33
N LYS A 304 4.96 5.80 -20.23
CA LYS A 304 5.46 4.51 -20.73
C LYS A 304 5.98 3.60 -19.61
N GLY A 305 6.65 4.16 -18.61
CA GLY A 305 7.12 3.45 -17.42
C GLY A 305 5.96 2.97 -16.53
N MET A 306 4.92 3.78 -16.36
CA MET A 306 3.74 3.41 -15.58
C MET A 306 2.81 2.46 -16.34
N GLU A 307 2.72 2.58 -17.67
CA GLU A 307 2.08 1.60 -18.57
C GLU A 307 2.72 0.21 -18.42
N LEU A 308 4.06 0.14 -18.30
CA LEU A 308 4.76 -1.11 -17.98
C LEU A 308 4.44 -1.62 -16.56
N VAL A 309 4.33 -0.74 -15.56
CA VAL A 309 3.92 -1.13 -14.20
C VAL A 309 2.52 -1.71 -14.20
N VAL A 310 1.51 -1.01 -14.73
CA VAL A 310 0.10 -1.47 -14.67
C VAL A 310 -0.18 -2.66 -15.59
N SER A 311 0.53 -2.81 -16.71
CA SER A 311 0.35 -3.97 -17.61
C SER A 311 0.83 -5.28 -17.00
N ARG A 312 1.76 -5.22 -16.04
CA ARG A 312 2.21 -6.35 -15.23
C ARG A 312 1.43 -6.46 -13.91
N TYR A 313 1.20 -5.33 -13.24
CA TYR A 313 0.61 -5.22 -11.91
C TYR A 313 -0.32 -4.00 -11.84
N PRO A 314 -1.61 -4.11 -12.22
CA PRO A 314 -2.59 -3.03 -12.16
C PRO A 314 -3.06 -2.80 -10.71
N LEU A 315 -2.32 -1.96 -9.99
CA LEU A 315 -2.55 -1.66 -8.57
C LEU A 315 -3.26 -0.30 -8.39
N PRO A 316 -4.05 -0.11 -7.31
CA PRO A 316 -4.78 1.15 -7.07
C PRO A 316 -3.95 2.43 -7.22
N GLY A 317 -2.74 2.49 -6.63
CA GLY A 317 -1.84 3.65 -6.74
C GLY A 317 -1.35 3.89 -8.18
N PRO A 318 -0.54 2.98 -8.76
CA PRO A 318 -0.15 2.99 -10.17
C PRO A 318 -1.26 3.25 -11.19
N LEU A 319 -2.46 2.69 -11.01
CA LEU A 319 -3.62 2.95 -11.87
C LEU A 319 -4.09 4.42 -11.75
N VAL A 320 -4.22 4.93 -10.53
CA VAL A 320 -4.59 6.34 -10.29
C VAL A 320 -3.53 7.29 -10.86
N GLU A 321 -2.25 7.03 -10.59
CA GLU A 321 -1.13 7.85 -11.08
C GLU A 321 -1.06 7.82 -12.62
N LEU A 322 -1.27 6.67 -13.28
CA LEU A 322 -1.35 6.60 -14.74
C LEU A 322 -2.55 7.39 -15.31
N GLY A 323 -3.72 7.30 -14.66
CA GLY A 323 -4.88 8.11 -15.01
C GLY A 323 -4.59 9.61 -14.89
N GLU A 324 -3.99 10.05 -13.77
CA GLU A 324 -3.57 11.44 -13.58
C GLU A 324 -2.51 11.88 -14.59
N LEU A 325 -1.60 11.00 -15.01
CA LEU A 325 -0.61 11.28 -16.06
C LEU A 325 -1.25 11.42 -17.44
N TYR A 326 -2.28 10.63 -17.78
CA TYR A 326 -3.07 10.79 -18.99
C TYR A 326 -3.86 12.10 -18.98
N GLU A 327 -4.53 12.44 -17.86
CA GLU A 327 -5.21 13.74 -17.71
C GLU A 327 -4.24 14.92 -17.81
N ALA A 328 -3.05 14.82 -17.20
CA ALA A 328 -2.01 15.84 -17.26
C ALA A 328 -1.30 15.94 -18.63
N ARG A 329 -1.49 14.96 -19.53
CA ARG A 329 -1.09 15.02 -20.94
C ARG A 329 -2.19 15.63 -21.81
N GLY A 330 -3.46 15.27 -21.57
CA GLY A 330 -4.62 15.86 -22.25
C GLY A 330 -4.70 15.56 -23.75
N GLY A 331 -4.08 14.48 -24.22
CA GLY A 331 -4.09 14.10 -25.64
C GLY A 331 -5.40 13.45 -26.09
N GLU A 332 -5.53 13.21 -27.39
CA GLU A 332 -6.69 12.51 -27.95
C GLU A 332 -6.82 11.10 -27.35
N GLY A 333 -8.03 10.77 -26.89
CA GLY A 333 -8.34 9.51 -26.21
C GLY A 333 -7.82 9.38 -24.77
N ASP A 334 -6.96 10.29 -24.26
CA ASP A 334 -6.38 10.14 -22.91
C ASP A 334 -7.43 10.19 -21.79
N LYS A 335 -8.51 10.96 -21.96
CA LYS A 335 -9.66 10.95 -21.03
C LYS A 335 -10.35 9.57 -20.94
N ALA A 336 -10.38 8.80 -22.03
CA ALA A 336 -10.91 7.44 -22.00
C ALA A 336 -9.95 6.51 -21.26
N LYS A 337 -8.65 6.56 -21.61
CA LYS A 337 -7.61 5.74 -20.96
C LYS A 337 -7.53 5.97 -19.45
N ALA A 338 -7.69 7.21 -18.98
CA ALA A 338 -7.75 7.54 -17.56
C ALA A 338 -8.97 6.87 -16.88
N GLY A 339 -10.16 7.01 -17.47
CA GLY A 339 -11.36 6.32 -17.02
C GLY A 339 -11.21 4.79 -16.96
N ASP A 340 -10.54 4.20 -17.94
CA ASP A 340 -10.22 2.77 -17.96
C ASP A 340 -9.31 2.37 -16.77
N GLN A 341 -8.32 3.22 -16.41
CA GLN A 341 -7.46 2.93 -15.25
C GLN A 341 -8.25 3.01 -13.93
N TYR A 342 -9.08 4.04 -13.77
CA TYR A 342 -9.89 4.20 -12.56
C TYR A 342 -10.91 3.06 -12.39
N ALA A 343 -11.51 2.58 -13.49
CA ALA A 343 -12.42 1.43 -13.47
C ALA A 343 -11.73 0.10 -13.07
N LEU A 344 -10.44 -0.07 -13.38
CA LEU A 344 -9.66 -1.22 -12.91
C LEU A 344 -9.44 -1.22 -11.39
N VAL A 345 -9.47 -0.05 -10.72
CA VAL A 345 -9.35 0.03 -9.25
C VAL A 345 -10.58 -0.58 -8.56
N ASP A 346 -11.78 -0.34 -9.06
CA ASP A 346 -13.01 -0.94 -8.52
C ASP A 346 -12.99 -2.47 -8.67
N ALA A 347 -12.59 -2.98 -9.84
CA ALA A 347 -12.42 -4.41 -10.08
C ALA A 347 -11.37 -5.03 -9.15
N TRP A 348 -10.25 -4.32 -8.91
CA TRP A 348 -9.21 -4.75 -7.99
C TRP A 348 -9.68 -4.80 -6.53
N THR A 349 -10.34 -3.74 -6.03
CA THR A 349 -10.78 -3.71 -4.62
C THR A 349 -11.89 -4.74 -4.35
N ALA A 350 -12.68 -5.12 -5.35
CA ALA A 350 -13.61 -6.24 -5.26
C ALA A 350 -12.88 -7.59 -5.10
N LEU A 351 -11.85 -7.86 -5.92
CA LEU A 351 -11.00 -9.06 -5.80
C LEU A 351 -10.27 -9.13 -4.45
N ALA A 352 -9.76 -7.99 -3.97
CA ALA A 352 -9.09 -7.88 -2.68
C ALA A 352 -10.04 -8.20 -1.51
N ARG A 353 -11.23 -7.60 -1.48
CA ARG A 353 -12.26 -7.89 -0.46
C ARG A 353 -12.70 -9.36 -0.49
N ALA A 354 -12.90 -9.95 -1.68
CA ALA A 354 -13.30 -11.35 -1.84
C ALA A 354 -12.29 -12.36 -1.24
N ASN A 355 -11.03 -11.97 -1.09
CA ASN A 355 -9.96 -12.79 -0.51
C ASN A 355 -9.60 -12.39 0.95
N GLY A 356 -10.39 -11.49 1.54
CA GLY A 356 -10.31 -11.08 2.94
C GLY A 356 -9.36 -9.91 3.22
N VAL A 357 -9.09 -9.04 2.24
CA VAL A 357 -8.29 -7.82 2.44
C VAL A 357 -9.19 -6.62 2.77
N ASN A 358 -8.86 -5.84 3.80
CA ASN A 358 -9.52 -4.57 4.10
C ASN A 358 -9.02 -3.48 3.11
N ALA A 359 -9.57 -3.49 1.89
CA ALA A 359 -9.22 -2.56 0.80
C ALA A 359 -9.90 -1.17 0.91
N ASP A 360 -10.33 -0.77 2.10
CA ASP A 360 -11.09 0.47 2.29
C ASP A 360 -10.19 1.72 2.26
N LEU A 361 -8.91 1.64 2.64
CA LEU A 361 -7.97 2.75 2.42
C LEU A 361 -7.74 2.99 0.93
N ASP A 362 -7.51 1.92 0.15
CA ASP A 362 -7.31 2.00 -1.30
C ASP A 362 -8.55 2.57 -2.00
N THR A 363 -9.74 2.13 -1.57
CA THR A 363 -11.03 2.67 -2.02
C THR A 363 -11.18 4.15 -1.67
N ALA A 364 -10.81 4.56 -0.45
CA ALA A 364 -10.89 5.93 0.01
C ALA A 364 -9.97 6.88 -0.76
N LEU A 365 -8.74 6.45 -1.05
CA LEU A 365 -7.76 7.25 -1.77
C LEU A 365 -8.12 7.40 -3.26
N ALA A 366 -8.51 6.33 -3.94
CA ALA A 366 -8.85 6.39 -5.37
C ALA A 366 -10.19 7.09 -5.64
N ALA A 367 -11.25 6.74 -4.93
CA ALA A 367 -12.60 7.22 -5.23
C ALA A 367 -12.89 8.66 -4.77
N ALA A 368 -11.97 9.32 -4.04
CA ALA A 368 -12.16 10.70 -3.57
C ALA A 368 -12.07 11.74 -4.70
N ASP A 369 -11.06 11.63 -5.57
CA ASP A 369 -10.97 12.44 -6.80
C ASP A 369 -11.68 11.75 -7.97
N HIS A 370 -11.50 10.44 -8.14
CA HIS A 370 -11.69 9.75 -9.42
C HIS A 370 -12.86 8.75 -9.48
N GLY A 371 -13.72 8.68 -8.45
CA GLY A 371 -14.81 7.68 -8.35
C GLY A 371 -16.02 8.12 -7.51
N ASP A 372 -16.75 7.16 -6.92
CA ASP A 372 -17.86 7.48 -6.00
C ASP A 372 -17.33 8.11 -4.71
N LYS A 373 -17.41 9.44 -4.62
CA LYS A 373 -17.08 10.22 -3.43
C LYS A 373 -17.88 9.83 -2.19
N ALA A 374 -19.05 9.18 -2.34
CA ALA A 374 -19.78 8.60 -1.22
C ALA A 374 -19.17 7.25 -0.77
N ALA A 375 -18.70 6.41 -1.69
CA ALA A 375 -17.90 5.22 -1.36
C ALA A 375 -16.59 5.62 -0.68
N ALA A 376 -15.89 6.64 -1.21
CA ALA A 376 -14.68 7.16 -0.61
C ALA A 376 -14.87 7.55 0.86
N LEU A 377 -15.93 8.32 1.18
CA LEU A 377 -16.22 8.72 2.55
C LEU A 377 -16.71 7.56 3.44
N ARG A 378 -17.48 6.61 2.90
CA ARG A 378 -17.87 5.38 3.64
C ARG A 378 -16.62 4.57 4.02
N ALA A 379 -15.75 4.33 3.05
CA ALA A 379 -14.52 3.56 3.21
C ALA A 379 -13.52 4.25 4.15
N ALA A 380 -13.31 5.57 3.99
CA ALA A 380 -12.42 6.34 4.87
C ALA A 380 -12.89 6.33 6.34
N ARG A 381 -14.20 6.39 6.60
CA ARG A 381 -14.77 6.27 7.96
C ARG A 381 -14.63 4.87 8.53
N ALA A 382 -14.86 3.82 7.72
CA ALA A 382 -14.67 2.43 8.13
C ALA A 382 -13.20 2.12 8.46
N GLU A 383 -12.27 2.68 7.68
CA GLU A 383 -10.84 2.53 7.88
C GLU A 383 -10.33 3.27 9.13
N TRP A 384 -10.77 4.52 9.32
CA TRP A 384 -10.46 5.33 10.49
C TRP A 384 -10.93 4.68 11.80
N ALA A 385 -12.08 3.99 11.77
CA ALA A 385 -12.58 3.24 12.92
C ALA A 385 -11.70 2.02 13.29
N ARG A 386 -10.83 1.55 12.38
CA ARG A 386 -9.89 0.44 12.60
C ARG A 386 -8.47 0.92 12.96
N ARG A 387 -7.94 1.91 12.24
CA ARG A 387 -6.60 2.47 12.46
C ARG A 387 -6.56 3.99 12.37
N HIS A 388 -5.70 4.59 13.21
CA HIS A 388 -5.61 6.03 13.44
C HIS A 388 -4.27 6.63 12.95
N THR A 389 -3.84 6.25 11.75
CA THR A 389 -2.58 6.67 11.13
C THR A 389 -2.64 8.08 10.52
N VAL A 390 -1.49 8.66 10.18
CA VAL A 390 -1.42 9.87 9.34
C VAL A 390 -2.09 9.66 7.98
N HIS A 391 -1.95 8.47 7.38
CA HIS A 391 -2.54 8.12 6.08
C HIS A 391 -4.06 8.09 6.13
N THR A 392 -4.64 7.46 7.14
CA THR A 392 -6.09 7.37 7.34
C THR A 392 -6.70 8.70 7.77
N ALA A 393 -5.99 9.50 8.56
CA ALA A 393 -6.37 10.89 8.84
C ALA A 393 -6.42 11.73 7.55
N ASN A 394 -5.42 11.60 6.67
CA ASN A 394 -5.39 12.30 5.37
C ASN A 394 -6.53 11.83 4.45
N ALA A 395 -6.75 10.52 4.33
CA ALA A 395 -7.81 9.95 3.51
C ALA A 395 -9.21 10.37 3.99
N LEU A 396 -9.46 10.36 5.31
CA LEU A 396 -10.73 10.84 5.87
C LEU A 396 -10.90 12.35 5.70
N ALA A 397 -9.87 13.15 5.93
CA ALA A 397 -9.90 14.59 5.69
C ALA A 397 -10.28 14.90 4.23
N TRP A 398 -9.60 14.24 3.28
CA TRP A 398 -9.84 14.47 1.86
C TRP A 398 -11.22 13.96 1.40
N ALA A 399 -11.64 12.78 1.85
CA ALA A 399 -12.98 12.24 1.56
C ALA A 399 -14.13 13.07 2.17
N LEU A 400 -13.88 13.82 3.26
CA LEU A 400 -14.81 14.82 3.80
C LEU A 400 -14.81 16.09 2.94
N HIS A 401 -13.63 16.61 2.58
CA HIS A 401 -13.46 17.80 1.75
C HIS A 401 -14.16 17.67 0.39
N VAL A 402 -13.88 16.61 -0.37
CA VAL A 402 -14.50 16.38 -1.69
C VAL A 402 -16.02 16.13 -1.63
N ARG A 403 -16.57 16.02 -0.41
CA ARG A 403 -18.01 15.93 -0.11
C ARG A 403 -18.61 17.20 0.49
N GLY A 404 -17.86 18.31 0.56
CA GLY A 404 -18.32 19.60 1.09
C GLY A 404 -18.48 19.61 2.61
N LYS A 405 -17.66 18.81 3.33
CA LYS A 405 -17.67 18.69 4.80
C LYS A 405 -16.40 19.26 5.41
N ASP A 406 -16.05 20.48 5.01
CA ASP A 406 -14.74 21.08 5.25
C ASP A 406 -14.41 21.28 6.74
N GLU A 407 -15.39 21.71 7.54
CA GLU A 407 -15.25 21.82 9.00
C GLU A 407 -15.07 20.46 9.69
N GLU A 408 -15.69 19.39 9.17
CA GLU A 408 -15.39 18.02 9.64
C GLU A 408 -13.98 17.58 9.20
N ALA A 409 -13.50 18.03 8.04
CA ALA A 409 -12.23 17.62 7.44
C ALA A 409 -10.99 18.22 8.12
N LEU A 410 -11.07 19.50 8.49
CA LEU A 410 -9.96 20.29 9.06
C LEU A 410 -9.23 19.64 10.25
N PRO A 411 -9.90 19.09 11.29
CA PRO A 411 -9.20 18.43 12.40
C PRO A 411 -8.42 17.18 11.96
N TYR A 412 -8.93 16.42 10.97
CA TYR A 412 -8.21 15.26 10.43
C TYR A 412 -7.01 15.69 9.57
N ALA A 413 -7.14 16.75 8.78
CA ALA A 413 -6.02 17.29 7.99
C ALA A 413 -4.88 17.82 8.87
N ARG A 414 -5.24 18.51 9.97
CA ARG A 414 -4.28 18.95 11.00
C ARG A 414 -3.63 17.72 11.69
N ARG A 415 -4.41 16.69 12.04
CA ARG A 415 -3.87 15.44 12.64
C ARG A 415 -2.95 14.65 11.69
N ALA A 416 -3.25 14.61 10.39
CA ALA A 416 -2.42 13.94 9.38
C ALA A 416 -1.01 14.54 9.24
N THR A 417 -0.84 15.82 9.60
CA THR A 417 0.44 16.54 9.52
C THR A 417 1.10 16.76 10.89
N ALA A 418 0.46 16.32 11.99
CA ALA A 418 0.88 16.62 13.37
C ALA A 418 2.13 15.87 13.85
N THR A 419 2.51 14.76 13.22
CA THR A 419 3.68 13.95 13.64
C THR A 419 5.02 14.50 13.15
N GLY A 420 5.00 15.56 12.33
CA GLY A 420 6.17 16.04 11.59
C GLY A 420 6.45 15.24 10.30
N TYR A 421 5.61 14.27 9.92
CA TYR A 421 5.75 13.53 8.67
C TYR A 421 5.74 14.48 7.45
N ARG A 422 6.85 14.48 6.69
CA ARG A 422 7.07 15.41 5.58
C ARG A 422 6.57 14.84 4.26
N ASN A 423 5.28 14.99 4.00
CA ASN A 423 4.60 14.59 2.76
C ASN A 423 3.90 15.79 2.09
N ALA A 424 4.21 16.05 0.82
CA ALA A 424 3.70 17.21 0.09
C ALA A 424 2.21 17.11 -0.26
N SER A 425 1.70 15.92 -0.59
CA SER A 425 0.28 15.70 -0.86
C SER A 425 -0.59 15.97 0.37
N PHE A 426 -0.07 15.65 1.57
CA PHE A 426 -0.79 15.88 2.83
C PHE A 426 -0.83 17.38 3.17
N LEU A 427 0.27 18.09 2.93
CA LEU A 427 0.33 19.55 3.03
C LEU A 427 -0.57 20.24 1.99
N TYR A 428 -0.73 19.65 0.79
CA TYR A 428 -1.65 20.11 -0.24
C TYR A 428 -3.12 19.95 0.16
N HIS A 429 -3.54 18.75 0.59
CA HIS A 429 -4.90 18.49 1.07
C HIS A 429 -5.24 19.40 2.25
N ARG A 430 -4.35 19.47 3.25
CA ARG A 430 -4.51 20.35 4.40
C ARG A 430 -4.62 21.81 3.98
N GLY A 431 -3.75 22.29 3.08
CA GLY A 431 -3.80 23.66 2.61
C GLY A 431 -5.11 24.00 1.90
N THR A 432 -5.62 23.10 1.07
CA THR A 432 -6.91 23.26 0.38
C THR A 432 -8.09 23.31 1.37
N ILE A 433 -8.08 22.46 2.40
CA ILE A 433 -9.10 22.44 3.46
C ILE A 433 -9.02 23.68 4.35
N GLU A 434 -7.81 24.17 4.65
CA GLU A 434 -7.60 25.44 5.38
C GLU A 434 -8.15 26.63 4.57
N LEU A 435 -8.04 26.64 3.23
CA LEU A 435 -8.72 27.66 2.43
C LEU A 435 -10.25 27.53 2.45
N ALA A 436 -10.78 26.31 2.33
CA ALA A 436 -12.23 26.06 2.32
C ALA A 436 -12.92 26.44 3.65
N THR A 437 -12.21 26.27 4.78
CA THR A 437 -12.65 26.63 6.13
C THR A 437 -12.27 28.07 6.55
N GLY A 438 -11.98 28.96 5.59
CA GLY A 438 -11.75 30.38 5.88
C GLY A 438 -10.44 30.71 6.63
N HIS A 439 -9.42 29.85 6.56
CA HIS A 439 -8.08 30.07 7.12
C HIS A 439 -7.04 30.40 6.01
N PRO A 440 -7.12 31.57 5.33
CA PRO A 440 -6.33 31.85 4.13
C PRO A 440 -4.82 32.01 4.37
N ARG A 441 -4.40 32.35 5.60
CA ARG A 441 -2.97 32.50 5.95
C ARG A 441 -2.31 31.12 6.09
N GLU A 442 -2.98 30.24 6.82
CA GLU A 442 -2.61 28.84 7.06
C GLU A 442 -2.65 28.05 5.75
N GLY A 443 -3.74 28.14 4.99
CA GLY A 443 -3.85 27.46 3.69
C GLY A 443 -2.78 27.90 2.69
N ARG A 444 -2.48 29.22 2.62
CA ARG A 444 -1.33 29.72 1.85
C ARG A 444 -0.01 29.12 2.33
N ALA A 445 0.23 29.05 3.64
CA ALA A 445 1.46 28.49 4.20
C ALA A 445 1.59 26.98 3.89
N SER A 446 0.53 26.20 4.09
CA SER A 446 0.47 24.76 3.82
C SER A 446 0.67 24.44 2.32
N LEU A 447 0.00 25.15 1.41
CA LEU A 447 0.19 25.01 -0.04
C LEU A 447 1.61 25.41 -0.48
N THR A 448 2.17 26.47 0.11
CA THR A 448 3.56 26.90 -0.16
C THR A 448 4.55 25.85 0.35
N ALA A 449 4.29 25.25 1.52
CA ALA A 449 5.13 24.18 2.09
C ALA A 449 5.07 22.90 1.24
N ALA A 450 3.91 22.52 0.71
CA ALA A 450 3.76 21.39 -0.22
C ALA A 450 4.65 21.56 -1.45
N LEU A 451 4.51 22.68 -2.17
CA LEU A 451 5.26 22.96 -3.40
C LEU A 451 6.75 23.19 -3.16
N LYS A 452 7.14 23.69 -1.97
CA LYS A 452 8.56 23.82 -1.56
C LYS A 452 9.19 22.47 -1.19
N LEU A 453 8.39 21.52 -0.69
CA LEU A 453 8.86 20.19 -0.28
C LEU A 453 9.04 19.25 -1.49
N ASN A 454 8.05 19.20 -2.38
CA ASN A 454 8.12 18.48 -3.64
C ASN A 454 7.23 19.23 -4.66
N PRO A 455 7.80 19.96 -5.64
CA PRO A 455 7.01 20.74 -6.61
C PRO A 455 6.26 19.92 -7.67
N GLY A 456 6.36 18.58 -7.65
CA GLY A 456 5.72 17.62 -8.56
C GLY A 456 5.13 16.41 -7.83
N PHE A 457 4.51 16.63 -6.65
CA PHE A 457 4.01 15.58 -5.75
C PHE A 457 2.80 14.77 -6.27
N SER A 458 2.10 15.27 -7.29
CA SER A 458 1.09 14.55 -8.09
C SER A 458 0.96 15.27 -9.43
N PRO A 459 0.65 14.57 -10.54
CA PRO A 459 0.50 15.17 -11.85
C PRO A 459 -0.55 16.30 -11.88
N LEU A 460 -1.66 16.13 -11.15
CA LEU A 460 -2.76 17.12 -11.09
C LEU A 460 -2.68 18.02 -9.85
N GLY A 461 -2.39 17.45 -8.68
CA GLY A 461 -2.37 18.15 -7.39
C GLY A 461 -1.39 19.32 -7.35
N ALA A 462 -0.19 19.16 -7.92
CA ALA A 462 0.81 20.22 -7.96
C ALA A 462 0.40 21.40 -8.84
N ALA A 463 -0.42 21.18 -9.88
CA ALA A 463 -1.01 22.24 -10.69
C ALA A 463 -2.16 22.95 -9.93
N LYS A 464 -3.09 22.17 -9.34
CA LYS A 464 -4.19 22.66 -8.50
C LYS A 464 -3.66 23.60 -7.38
N ALA A 465 -2.58 23.19 -6.69
CA ALA A 465 -1.92 23.98 -5.63
C ALA A 465 -1.36 25.33 -6.11
N ARG A 466 -0.71 25.37 -7.29
CA ARG A 466 -0.15 26.60 -7.87
C ARG A 466 -1.24 27.59 -8.26
N THR A 467 -2.35 27.10 -8.81
CA THR A 467 -3.52 27.94 -9.15
C THR A 467 -4.17 28.53 -7.91
N ALA A 468 -4.36 27.73 -6.85
CA ALA A 468 -4.90 28.23 -5.58
C ALA A 468 -4.04 29.35 -4.96
N LEU A 469 -2.70 29.21 -4.99
CA LEU A 469 -1.80 30.27 -4.52
C LEU A 469 -1.89 31.56 -5.34
N LYS A 470 -1.97 31.48 -6.68
CA LYS A 470 -2.16 32.65 -7.55
C LYS A 470 -3.48 33.37 -7.27
N ASN A 471 -4.57 32.63 -7.04
CA ASN A 471 -5.87 33.21 -6.73
C ASN A 471 -5.84 33.99 -5.40
N LEU A 472 -5.07 33.53 -4.40
CA LEU A 472 -4.82 34.24 -3.14
C LEU A 472 -3.85 35.44 -3.26
N GLU A 473 -3.30 35.69 -4.44
CA GLU A 473 -2.47 36.85 -4.75
C GLU A 473 -3.25 37.89 -5.57
N ALA A 474 -4.14 37.43 -6.47
CA ALA A 474 -5.07 38.29 -7.18
C ALA A 474 -6.26 38.78 -6.33
N ALA A 475 -6.49 38.20 -5.14
CA ALA A 475 -7.52 38.59 -4.19
C ALA A 475 -7.00 39.48 -3.04
N LYS A 476 -5.96 40.29 -3.31
CA LYS A 476 -5.34 41.24 -2.37
C LYS A 476 -5.24 42.62 -2.99
#